data_AF-A0A6N7FM86-F1
#
_entry.id   AF-A0A6N7FM86-F1
#
_cell.length_a   1.000
_cell.length_b   1.000
_cell.length_c   1.000
_cell.angle_alpha   90.00
_cell.angle_beta   90.00
_cell.angle_gamma   90.00
#
_symmetry.space_group_name_H-M   'P 1'
#
loop_
_entity.id
_entity.type
_entity.pdbx_description
1 polymer ?
#
loop_
_entity_poly.entity_id
_entity_poly.type
_entity_poly.pdbx_seq_one_letter_code
_entity_poly.pdbx_strand_id
1 'polypeptide(L)'
;MASVLVRRVVLLAALVAASLVAAAPGLATPVAATPLRPAAAGRVNVVATYAGQPVGQLAVLINNSASNPNPVDNFDGHNFTGADGRYARDVPPGNYDVHVAEYPGNNVTYGSQVVYEVAVPDGGVVDLAFELDQPWGAITGLVSNPDGSPAANVQVDVFATSALGDQPPYGWGSTRTTAEGWYRINLLRPNSYYVLFAPELGYRVEGAPVQAGHTTVGGDLPNPVSFVPTPM
;
A
#
# COMPACT_ATOMS: atom_id res chain seq x y z
N MET A 1 -14.81 27.71 -32.24
CA MET A 1 -15.33 28.39 -31.03
C MET A 1 -14.22 28.35 -29.98
N ALA A 2 -13.41 29.40 -29.92
CA ALA A 2 -12.31 29.54 -28.97
C ALA A 2 -12.64 30.72 -28.05
N SER A 3 -12.74 30.46 -26.74
CA SER A 3 -12.98 31.46 -25.71
C SER A 3 -11.65 31.79 -25.05
N VAL A 4 -11.06 32.93 -25.40
CA VAL A 4 -9.91 33.52 -24.73
C VAL A 4 -10.44 34.67 -23.89
N LEU A 5 -10.58 34.44 -22.59
CA LEU A 5 -10.95 35.49 -21.65
C LEU A 5 -9.69 36.25 -21.22
N VAL A 6 -9.52 37.43 -21.78
CA VAL A 6 -8.54 38.44 -21.38
C VAL A 6 -8.91 38.96 -19.98
N ARG A 7 -8.02 38.82 -18.99
CA ARG A 7 -8.09 39.61 -17.74
C ARG A 7 -6.96 40.64 -17.72
N ARG A 8 -7.40 41.90 -17.66
CA ARG A 8 -6.62 43.13 -17.68
C ARG A 8 -5.72 43.23 -16.44
N VAL A 9 -4.43 43.48 -16.65
CA VAL A 9 -3.53 44.01 -15.62
C VAL A 9 -3.66 45.53 -15.64
N VAL A 10 -4.09 46.12 -14.53
CA VAL A 10 -4.07 47.58 -14.33
C VAL A 10 -2.84 47.88 -13.48
N LEU A 11 -1.86 48.57 -14.07
CA LEU A 11 -0.79 49.23 -13.33
C LEU A 11 -1.32 50.56 -12.79
N LEU A 12 -1.32 50.75 -11.48
CA LEU A 12 -1.30 52.08 -10.87
C LEU A 12 0.06 52.26 -10.17
N ALA A 13 0.88 53.14 -10.72
CA ALA A 13 2.07 53.66 -10.08
C ALA A 13 1.65 54.72 -9.05
N ALA A 14 1.96 54.49 -7.79
CA ALA A 14 1.88 55.51 -6.75
C ALA A 14 3.30 55.89 -6.32
N LEU A 15 3.65 57.17 -6.51
CA LEU A 15 4.83 57.81 -5.96
C LEU A 15 4.81 57.67 -4.43
N VAL A 16 5.83 57.05 -3.83
CA VAL A 16 6.09 57.15 -2.39
C VAL A 16 7.27 58.09 -2.21
N ALA A 17 6.99 59.25 -1.62
CA ALA A 17 8.02 60.19 -1.17
C ALA A 17 8.82 59.56 -0.02
N ALA A 18 10.14 59.48 -0.19
CA ALA A 18 11.04 59.04 0.86
C ALA A 18 11.18 60.16 1.91
N SER A 19 10.67 59.93 3.12
CA SER A 19 11.03 60.72 4.29
C SER A 19 12.11 59.96 5.07
N LEU A 20 13.35 60.44 4.99
CA LEU A 20 14.44 59.94 5.82
C LEU A 20 14.31 60.55 7.22
N VAL A 21 13.74 59.80 8.16
CA VAL A 21 13.85 60.12 9.59
C VAL A 21 15.05 59.35 10.14
N ALA A 22 16.08 60.05 10.58
CA ALA A 22 17.20 59.47 11.30
C ALA A 22 16.72 59.03 12.69
N ALA A 23 16.36 57.75 12.83
CA ALA A 23 16.12 57.15 14.14
C ALA A 23 17.47 56.96 14.84
N ALA A 24 17.62 57.55 16.03
CA ALA A 24 18.70 57.20 16.94
C ALA A 24 18.68 55.68 17.18
N PRO A 25 19.84 55.00 17.35
CA PRO A 25 19.86 53.59 17.70
C PRO A 25 19.23 53.42 19.09
N GLY A 26 17.93 53.13 19.11
CA GLY A 26 17.26 52.67 20.30
C GLY A 26 17.92 51.36 20.69
N LEU A 27 18.52 51.33 21.88
CA LEU A 27 18.93 50.08 22.52
C LEU A 27 17.71 49.17 22.51
N ALA A 28 17.74 48.13 21.67
CA ALA A 28 16.71 47.11 21.65
C ALA A 28 16.61 46.59 23.08
N THR A 29 15.44 46.75 23.71
CA THR A 29 15.14 46.02 24.94
C THR A 29 15.39 44.55 24.63
N PRO A 30 16.20 43.83 25.42
CA PRO A 30 16.41 42.41 25.19
C PRO A 30 15.02 41.77 25.22
N VAL A 31 14.60 41.21 24.08
CA VAL A 31 13.42 40.33 24.03
C VAL A 31 13.70 39.27 25.08
N ALA A 32 12.89 39.24 26.14
CA ALA A 32 13.02 38.24 27.17
C ALA A 32 13.02 36.88 26.48
N ALA A 33 14.14 36.15 26.58
CA ALA A 33 14.23 34.82 26.03
C ALA A 33 13.11 33.99 26.66
N THR A 34 12.17 33.53 25.84
CA THR A 34 11.13 32.60 26.30
C THR A 34 11.87 31.43 26.97
N PRO A 35 11.62 31.15 28.27
CA PRO A 35 12.30 30.06 28.93
C PRO A 35 12.04 28.77 28.15
N LEU A 36 13.11 28.05 27.82
CA LEU A 36 13.03 26.74 27.18
C LEU A 36 12.30 25.81 28.15
N ARG A 37 11.00 25.60 27.96
CA ARG A 37 10.27 24.54 28.65
C ARG A 37 10.69 23.20 28.05
N PRO A 38 10.82 22.13 28.85
CA PRO A 38 10.92 20.78 28.29
C PRO A 38 9.74 20.54 27.34
N ALA A 39 10.01 20.00 26.16
CA ALA A 39 8.97 19.63 25.23
C ALA A 39 8.05 18.58 25.88
N ALA A 40 6.75 18.82 25.85
CA ALA A 40 5.73 17.87 26.25
C ALA A 40 5.56 16.82 25.14
N ALA A 41 5.42 15.56 25.53
CA ALA A 41 5.09 14.50 24.58
C ALA A 41 3.76 14.82 23.90
N GLY A 42 3.73 14.69 22.57
CA GLY A 42 2.49 14.65 21.82
C GLY A 42 1.93 13.22 21.81
N ARG A 43 0.76 13.05 21.19
CA ARG A 43 0.06 11.77 21.09
C ARG A 43 -0.38 11.48 19.67
N VAL A 44 -0.10 10.27 19.20
CA VAL A 44 -0.62 9.74 17.94
C VAL A 44 -1.71 8.73 18.26
N ASN A 45 -2.92 8.98 17.78
CA ASN A 45 -4.02 8.02 17.79
C ASN A 45 -4.22 7.48 16.38
N VAL A 46 -4.42 6.17 16.28
CA VAL A 46 -4.68 5.46 15.03
C VAL A 46 -6.00 4.73 15.14
N VAL A 47 -6.81 4.83 14.09
CA VAL A 47 -7.99 3.98 13.86
C VAL A 47 -7.79 3.27 12.53
N ALA A 48 -7.84 1.94 12.55
CA ALA A 48 -7.77 1.10 11.35
C ALA A 48 -9.11 0.42 11.11
N THR A 49 -9.64 0.59 9.90
CA THR A 49 -10.94 0.05 9.47
C THR A 49 -10.85 -0.62 8.11
N TYR A 50 -11.78 -1.54 7.84
CA TYR A 50 -12.02 -2.11 6.52
C TYR A 50 -13.52 -2.24 6.31
N ALA A 51 -14.02 -1.70 5.20
CA ALA A 51 -15.45 -1.55 4.92
C ALA A 51 -16.19 -0.86 6.09
N GLY A 52 -15.52 0.12 6.72
CA GLY A 52 -16.02 0.83 7.90
C GLY A 52 -16.09 0.00 9.19
N GLN A 53 -15.60 -1.24 9.21
CA GLN A 53 -15.51 -2.08 10.42
C GLN A 53 -14.11 -2.02 11.02
N PRO A 54 -13.96 -2.03 12.36
CA PRO A 54 -12.66 -1.98 13.00
C PRO A 54 -11.82 -3.24 12.72
N VAL A 55 -10.52 -3.04 12.49
CA VAL A 55 -9.57 -4.15 12.27
C VAL A 55 -8.53 -4.16 13.40
N GLY A 56 -8.64 -5.16 14.27
CA GLY A 56 -7.69 -5.41 15.35
C GLY A 56 -6.45 -6.18 14.91
N GLN A 57 -5.45 -6.24 15.79
CA GLN A 57 -4.21 -7.00 15.60
C GLN A 57 -3.34 -6.53 14.41
N LEU A 58 -3.48 -5.27 13.99
CA LEU A 58 -2.56 -4.65 13.04
C LEU A 58 -1.41 -4.00 13.77
N ALA A 59 -0.18 -4.27 13.33
CA ALA A 59 0.99 -3.55 13.80
C ALA A 59 0.91 -2.10 13.34
N VAL A 60 1.08 -1.18 14.28
CA VAL A 60 1.21 0.25 14.06
C VAL A 60 2.66 0.62 14.31
N LEU A 61 3.38 0.99 13.26
CA LEU A 61 4.80 1.36 13.36
C LEU A 61 4.90 2.87 13.24
N ILE A 62 5.49 3.52 14.24
CA ILE A 62 5.78 4.94 14.22
C ILE A 62 7.29 5.06 14.12
N ASN A 63 7.76 5.41 12.93
CA ASN A 63 9.17 5.50 12.60
C ASN A 63 9.58 6.96 12.41
N ASN A 64 10.87 7.23 12.58
CA ASN A 64 11.45 8.51 12.24
C ASN A 64 11.29 8.81 10.74
N SER A 65 10.81 10.01 10.43
CA SER A 65 10.81 10.47 9.04
C SER A 65 12.23 10.81 8.58
N ALA A 66 12.49 10.67 7.28
CA ALA A 66 13.72 11.15 6.65
C ALA A 66 13.95 12.66 6.86
N SER A 67 12.88 13.46 7.05
CA SER A 67 12.98 14.90 7.32
C SER A 67 13.38 15.24 8.76
N ASN A 68 13.25 14.30 9.70
CA ASN A 68 13.60 14.49 11.11
C ASN A 68 14.06 13.16 11.75
N PRO A 69 15.38 12.88 11.78
CA PRO A 69 15.93 11.69 12.40
C PRO A 69 15.95 11.81 13.93
N ASN A 70 14.78 11.95 14.55
CA ASN A 70 14.62 11.72 15.99
C ASN A 70 14.47 10.21 16.21
N PRO A 71 15.23 9.59 17.13
CA PRO A 71 15.19 8.15 17.35
C PRO A 71 13.93 7.78 18.13
N VAL A 72 12.81 7.64 17.43
CA VAL A 72 11.62 7.00 17.96
C VAL A 72 11.27 5.87 17.01
N ASP A 73 11.37 4.68 17.55
CA ASP A 73 10.71 3.50 17.06
C ASP A 73 9.86 2.92 18.20
N ASN A 74 8.74 2.30 17.86
CA ASN A 74 7.81 1.72 18.85
C ASN A 74 7.78 0.20 18.78
N PHE A 75 8.88 -0.42 18.35
CA PHE A 75 9.04 -1.87 18.32
C PHE A 75 9.15 -2.48 19.73
N ASP A 76 9.58 -1.67 20.70
CA ASP A 76 9.66 -2.07 22.10
C ASP A 76 8.27 -1.95 22.78
N GLY A 77 7.51 -3.03 22.73
CA GLY A 77 6.25 -3.20 23.46
C GLY A 77 5.03 -3.45 22.58
N HIS A 78 3.84 -3.26 23.13
CA HIS A 78 2.59 -3.45 22.40
C HIS A 78 2.39 -2.33 21.38
N ASN A 79 2.39 -2.69 20.11
CA ASN A 79 2.19 -1.79 18.99
C ASN A 79 1.02 -2.23 18.09
N PHE A 80 0.05 -2.99 18.63
CA PHE A 80 -1.07 -3.52 17.84
C PHE A 80 -2.34 -2.71 18.03
N THR A 81 -3.20 -2.66 17.01
CA THR A 81 -4.58 -2.20 17.19
C THR A 81 -5.36 -3.15 18.09
N GLY A 82 -6.17 -2.60 18.98
CA GLY A 82 -7.12 -3.35 19.80
C GLY A 82 -8.26 -3.95 18.96
N ALA A 83 -9.13 -4.74 19.59
CA ALA A 83 -10.31 -5.31 18.92
C ALA A 83 -11.28 -4.24 18.38
N ASP A 84 -11.19 -3.01 18.87
CA ASP A 84 -11.93 -1.85 18.39
C ASP A 84 -11.22 -1.11 17.24
N GLY A 85 -10.13 -1.67 16.72
CA GLY A 85 -9.36 -1.12 15.61
C GLY A 85 -8.48 0.06 16.00
N ARG A 86 -8.34 0.37 17.30
CA ARG A 86 -7.63 1.56 17.77
C ARG A 86 -6.25 1.26 18.34
N TYR A 87 -5.35 2.20 18.18
CA TYR A 87 -4.05 2.23 18.84
C TYR A 87 -3.71 3.68 19.23
N ALA A 88 -2.94 3.86 20.31
CA ALA A 88 -2.45 5.18 20.69
C ALA A 88 -1.06 5.09 21.32
N ARG A 89 -0.22 6.09 21.04
CA ARG A 89 1.13 6.20 21.59
C ARG A 89 1.51 7.65 21.82
N ASP A 90 2.09 7.91 22.98
CA ASP A 90 2.72 9.19 23.26
C ASP A 90 4.14 9.18 22.66
N VAL A 91 4.49 10.25 21.95
CA VAL A 91 5.77 10.42 21.24
C VAL A 91 6.31 11.84 21.46
N PRO A 92 7.64 12.04 21.43
CA PRO A 92 8.20 13.38 21.36
C PRO A 92 7.64 14.20 20.19
N PRO A 93 7.64 15.54 20.26
CA PRO A 93 7.29 16.37 19.11
C PRO A 93 8.27 16.14 17.95
N GLY A 94 7.76 16.06 16.73
CA GLY A 94 8.58 15.72 15.56
C GLY A 94 7.75 15.34 14.34
N ASN A 95 8.44 14.88 13.29
CA ASN A 95 7.80 14.35 12.08
C ASN A 95 8.04 12.85 12.01
N TYR A 96 6.99 12.09 11.71
CA TYR A 96 7.03 10.63 11.73
C TYR A 96 6.39 10.03 10.49
N ASP A 97 6.85 8.85 10.13
CA ASP A 97 6.14 7.97 9.19
C ASP A 97 5.35 6.95 9.99
N VAL A 98 4.03 6.93 9.81
CA VAL A 98 3.13 6.05 10.55
C VAL A 98 2.60 4.97 9.61
N HIS A 99 2.98 3.72 9.87
CA HIS A 99 2.57 2.55 9.11
C HIS A 99 1.50 1.77 9.85
N VAL A 100 0.57 1.18 9.09
CA VAL A 100 -0.30 0.11 9.56
C VAL A 100 -0.05 -1.11 8.67
N ALA A 101 0.30 -2.24 9.29
CA ALA A 101 0.64 -3.47 8.60
C ALA A 101 0.15 -4.70 9.37
N GLU A 102 -0.01 -5.81 8.68
CA GLU A 102 -0.33 -7.08 9.34
C GLU A 102 0.87 -7.73 10.01
N TYR A 103 0.61 -8.44 11.09
CA TYR A 103 1.58 -9.25 11.81
C TYR A 103 0.98 -10.62 12.17
N PRO A 104 1.77 -11.70 12.23
CA PRO A 104 3.19 -11.81 11.87
C PRO A 104 3.43 -11.99 10.36
N GLY A 105 2.35 -12.11 9.58
CA GLY A 105 2.41 -12.51 8.17
C GLY A 105 2.90 -11.44 7.21
N ASN A 106 3.08 -10.19 7.64
CA ASN A 106 3.43 -9.03 6.80
C ASN A 106 2.63 -9.00 5.49
N ASN A 107 1.43 -8.43 5.57
CA ASN A 107 0.55 -8.15 4.45
C ASN A 107 -0.04 -9.40 3.76
N VAL A 108 -0.57 -10.35 4.52
CA VAL A 108 -1.22 -11.55 3.96
C VAL A 108 -2.64 -11.26 3.50
N THR A 109 -3.39 -10.52 4.33
CA THR A 109 -4.78 -10.16 4.08
C THR A 109 -4.88 -8.68 3.71
N TYR A 110 -4.29 -7.74 4.44
CA TYR A 110 -4.27 -6.31 4.11
C TYR A 110 -2.89 -5.84 3.68
N GLY A 111 -2.81 -5.05 2.60
CA GLY A 111 -1.58 -4.37 2.22
C GLY A 111 -1.17 -3.33 3.27
N SER A 112 0.14 -3.18 3.52
CA SER A 112 0.63 -2.14 4.42
C SER A 112 0.32 -0.75 3.87
N GLN A 113 -0.17 0.13 4.73
CA GLN A 113 -0.38 1.54 4.41
C GLN A 113 0.54 2.41 5.26
N VAL A 114 0.85 3.61 4.76
CA VAL A 114 1.73 4.56 5.44
C VAL A 114 1.26 5.99 5.20
N VAL A 115 1.29 6.81 6.24
CA VAL A 115 1.19 8.27 6.15
C VAL A 115 2.57 8.83 6.46
N TYR A 116 3.16 9.52 5.48
CA TYR A 116 4.48 10.12 5.60
C TYR A 116 4.40 11.50 6.23
N GLU A 117 5.48 11.90 6.91
CA GLU A 117 5.69 13.27 7.39
C GLU A 117 4.59 13.78 8.34
N VAL A 118 4.09 12.93 9.22
CA VAL A 118 3.10 13.28 10.24
C VAL A 118 3.75 14.19 11.29
N ALA A 119 3.42 15.47 11.25
CA ALA A 119 3.86 16.44 12.23
C ALA A 119 3.10 16.30 13.55
N VAL A 120 3.81 15.97 14.62
CA VAL A 120 3.29 15.90 15.99
C VAL A 120 3.75 17.14 16.76
N PRO A 121 2.84 18.05 17.14
CA PRO A 121 3.17 19.27 17.88
C PRO A 121 3.58 19.01 19.33
N ASP A 122 4.23 20.00 19.96
CA ASP A 122 4.52 20.04 21.40
C ASP A 122 3.24 19.93 22.24
N GLY A 123 3.07 18.79 22.94
CA GLY A 123 1.85 18.45 23.69
C GLY A 123 0.59 18.24 22.84
N GLY A 124 0.73 18.14 21.52
CA GLY A 124 -0.38 18.02 20.58
C GLY A 124 -0.92 16.60 20.44
N VAL A 125 -2.14 16.48 19.90
CA VAL A 125 -2.77 15.19 19.54
C VAL A 125 -2.95 15.14 18.03
N VAL A 126 -2.58 14.01 17.43
CA VAL A 126 -2.77 13.73 16.00
C VAL A 126 -3.62 12.48 15.87
N ASP A 127 -4.75 12.60 15.17
CA ASP A 127 -5.64 11.48 14.86
C ASP A 127 -5.44 11.05 13.41
N LEU A 128 -5.14 9.77 13.20
CA LEU A 128 -4.97 9.16 11.89
C LEU A 128 -6.01 8.05 11.68
N ALA A 129 -6.65 8.07 10.52
CA ALA A 129 -7.58 7.03 10.10
C ALA A 129 -7.02 6.29 8.88
N PHE A 130 -6.94 4.97 8.97
CA PHE A 130 -6.53 4.08 7.90
C PHE A 130 -7.73 3.23 7.48
N GLU A 131 -8.25 3.46 6.28
CA GLU A 131 -9.18 2.53 5.64
C GLU A 131 -8.35 1.58 4.77
N LEU A 132 -8.23 0.33 5.22
CA LEU A 132 -7.44 -0.69 4.54
C LEU A 132 -8.07 -1.03 3.19
N ASP A 133 -7.21 -1.27 2.20
CA ASP A 133 -7.65 -1.80 0.91
C ASP A 133 -8.25 -3.20 1.08
N GLN A 134 -9.14 -3.57 0.15
CA GLN A 134 -9.81 -4.86 0.13
C GLN A 134 -8.82 -6.03 0.24
N PRO A 135 -9.13 -7.05 1.07
CA PRO A 135 -8.15 -8.06 1.42
C PRO A 135 -7.67 -8.85 0.20
N TRP A 136 -6.37 -9.14 0.18
CA TRP A 136 -5.77 -9.96 -0.84
C TRP A 136 -6.38 -11.36 -0.79
N GLY A 137 -6.86 -11.82 -1.94
CA GLY A 137 -7.40 -13.16 -2.10
C GLY A 137 -6.33 -14.17 -2.49
N ALA A 138 -6.78 -15.40 -2.68
CA ALA A 138 -5.99 -16.45 -3.30
C ALA A 138 -6.78 -17.07 -4.46
N ILE A 139 -6.05 -17.60 -5.44
CA ILE A 139 -6.56 -18.52 -6.44
C ILE A 139 -5.99 -19.90 -6.12
N THR A 140 -6.87 -20.88 -5.98
CA THR A 140 -6.51 -22.30 -5.77
C THR A 140 -7.23 -23.18 -6.78
N GLY A 141 -6.56 -24.24 -7.21
CA GLY A 141 -7.18 -25.23 -8.07
C GLY A 141 -6.41 -26.54 -8.13
N LEU A 142 -7.00 -27.50 -8.83
CA LEU A 142 -6.44 -28.80 -9.16
C LEU A 142 -6.20 -28.83 -10.67
N VAL A 143 -5.03 -29.33 -11.08
CA VAL A 143 -4.69 -29.57 -12.48
C VAL A 143 -4.56 -31.07 -12.70
N SER A 144 -5.26 -31.59 -13.70
CA SER A 144 -5.24 -33.00 -14.08
C SER A 144 -4.76 -33.18 -15.51
N ASN A 145 -4.05 -34.27 -15.74
CA ASN A 145 -3.72 -34.80 -17.07
C ASN A 145 -4.99 -35.31 -17.78
N PRO A 146 -4.94 -35.51 -19.11
CA PRO A 146 -6.11 -35.98 -19.88
C PRO A 146 -6.62 -37.37 -19.47
N ASP A 147 -5.78 -38.18 -18.82
CA ASP A 147 -6.16 -39.48 -18.26
C ASP A 147 -6.80 -39.38 -16.86
N GLY A 148 -7.02 -38.16 -16.36
CA GLY A 148 -7.56 -37.86 -15.04
C GLY A 148 -6.54 -37.97 -13.91
N SER A 149 -5.27 -38.34 -14.19
CA SER A 149 -4.21 -38.35 -13.17
C SER A 149 -3.79 -36.92 -12.80
N PRO A 150 -3.26 -36.67 -11.59
CA PRO A 150 -2.81 -35.33 -11.22
C PRO A 150 -1.61 -34.86 -12.08
N ALA A 151 -1.67 -33.61 -12.54
CA ALA A 151 -0.58 -32.99 -13.28
C ALA A 151 0.39 -32.30 -12.32
N ALA A 152 1.45 -32.98 -11.91
CA ALA A 152 2.46 -32.46 -11.00
C ALA A 152 3.48 -31.54 -11.69
N ASN A 153 4.06 -30.61 -10.93
CA ASN A 153 5.13 -29.71 -11.36
C ASN A 153 4.79 -28.79 -12.56
N VAL A 154 3.50 -28.58 -12.83
CA VAL A 154 3.03 -27.63 -13.84
C VAL A 154 3.23 -26.21 -13.34
N GLN A 155 3.88 -25.36 -14.14
CA GLN A 155 3.97 -23.93 -13.83
C GLN A 155 2.59 -23.31 -13.99
N VAL A 156 2.13 -22.59 -12.97
CA VAL A 156 0.86 -21.86 -12.96
C VAL A 156 1.18 -20.38 -12.79
N ASP A 157 0.84 -19.56 -13.77
CA ASP A 157 1.00 -18.11 -13.72
C ASP A 157 -0.38 -17.44 -13.73
N VAL A 158 -0.55 -16.35 -12.98
CA VAL A 158 -1.76 -15.53 -13.02
C VAL A 158 -1.44 -14.09 -13.34
N PHE A 159 -2.19 -13.49 -14.25
CA PHE A 159 -2.04 -12.09 -14.62
C PHE A 159 -3.39 -11.39 -14.52
N ALA A 160 -3.43 -10.27 -13.79
CA ALA A 160 -4.52 -9.32 -13.90
C ALA A 160 -4.50 -8.72 -15.31
N THR A 161 -5.67 -8.40 -15.82
CA THR A 161 -5.93 -8.07 -17.21
C THR A 161 -5.35 -6.71 -17.64
N SER A 162 -4.03 -6.58 -17.77
CA SER A 162 -3.42 -5.49 -18.55
C SER A 162 -3.66 -5.67 -20.06
N ALA A 163 -3.91 -6.91 -20.51
CA ALA A 163 -4.08 -7.25 -21.92
C ALA A 163 -5.47 -6.94 -22.51
N LEU A 164 -6.46 -6.53 -21.69
CA LEU A 164 -7.85 -6.26 -22.13
C LEU A 164 -8.38 -4.86 -21.78
N GLY A 165 -7.53 -3.96 -21.27
CA GLY A 165 -7.90 -2.56 -21.06
C GLY A 165 -8.51 -2.21 -19.71
N ASP A 166 -8.38 -3.08 -18.69
CA ASP A 166 -8.87 -2.78 -17.34
C ASP A 166 -7.97 -1.79 -16.57
N GLN A 167 -8.58 -1.08 -15.62
CA GLN A 167 -7.92 -0.08 -14.79
C GLN A 167 -7.03 -0.75 -13.72
N PRO A 168 -5.90 -0.13 -13.33
CA PRO A 168 -5.06 -0.60 -12.24
C PRO A 168 -5.85 -0.74 -10.91
N PRO A 169 -5.39 -1.60 -9.97
CA PRO A 169 -4.06 -2.19 -9.92
C PRO A 169 -3.89 -3.51 -10.69
N TYR A 170 -2.76 -3.62 -11.39
CA TYR A 170 -2.30 -4.84 -12.05
C TYR A 170 -1.68 -5.79 -10.99
N GLY A 171 -2.13 -7.04 -10.96
CA GLY A 171 -1.58 -8.12 -10.13
C GLY A 171 -0.94 -9.21 -10.98
N TRP A 172 0.12 -9.84 -10.48
CA TRP A 172 0.72 -11.05 -11.04
C TRP A 172 1.08 -12.00 -9.91
N GLY A 173 1.05 -13.30 -10.18
CA GLY A 173 1.54 -14.32 -9.26
C GLY A 173 1.90 -15.59 -10.01
N SER A 174 2.69 -16.46 -9.38
CA SER A 174 3.02 -17.75 -9.96
C SER A 174 3.28 -18.80 -8.88
N THR A 175 3.13 -20.06 -9.26
CA THR A 175 3.42 -21.22 -8.41
C THR A 175 3.60 -22.47 -9.27
N ARG A 176 3.83 -23.62 -8.64
CA ARG A 176 3.82 -24.94 -9.28
C ARG A 176 2.83 -25.86 -8.62
N THR A 177 2.25 -26.78 -9.39
CA THR A 177 1.36 -27.80 -8.84
C THR A 177 2.12 -28.81 -7.99
N THR A 178 1.51 -29.30 -6.90
CA THR A 178 2.05 -30.38 -6.06
C THR A 178 2.02 -31.73 -6.78
N ALA A 179 2.52 -32.79 -6.14
CA ALA A 179 2.42 -34.16 -6.66
C ALA A 179 0.96 -34.61 -6.89
N GLU A 180 0.03 -34.06 -6.11
CA GLU A 180 -1.41 -34.28 -6.21
C GLU A 180 -2.10 -33.28 -7.14
N GLY A 181 -1.35 -32.47 -7.90
CA GLY A 181 -1.88 -31.54 -8.90
C GLY A 181 -2.44 -30.22 -8.33
N TRP A 182 -2.37 -30.00 -7.03
CA TRP A 182 -2.91 -28.80 -6.38
C TRP A 182 -2.00 -27.59 -6.56
N TYR A 183 -2.57 -26.41 -6.75
CA TYR A 183 -1.84 -25.15 -6.70
C TYR A 183 -2.56 -24.11 -5.85
N ARG A 184 -1.77 -23.17 -5.31
CA ARG A 184 -2.26 -22.00 -4.58
C ARG A 184 -1.37 -20.79 -4.87
N ILE A 185 -2.00 -19.69 -5.29
CA ILE A 185 -1.38 -18.39 -5.48
C ILE A 185 -2.06 -17.42 -4.50
N ASN A 186 -1.32 -16.92 -3.53
CA ASN A 186 -1.80 -16.00 -2.50
C ASN A 186 -1.55 -14.55 -2.92
N LEU A 187 -1.99 -13.61 -2.07
CA LEU A 187 -1.61 -12.19 -2.14
C LEU A 187 -2.11 -11.49 -3.42
N LEU A 188 -3.22 -11.97 -3.98
CA LEU A 188 -3.81 -11.42 -5.20
C LEU A 188 -4.78 -10.31 -4.84
N ARG A 189 -4.52 -9.10 -5.33
CA ARG A 189 -5.45 -7.98 -5.19
C ARG A 189 -6.80 -8.35 -5.81
N PRO A 190 -7.94 -7.92 -5.25
CA PRO A 190 -9.24 -8.12 -5.88
C PRO A 190 -9.26 -7.57 -7.31
N ASN A 191 -9.34 -8.49 -8.28
CA ASN A 191 -9.39 -8.20 -9.71
C ASN A 191 -9.85 -9.47 -10.45
N SER A 192 -10.10 -9.35 -11.74
CA SER A 192 -10.23 -10.47 -12.67
C SER A 192 -8.84 -10.92 -13.12
N TYR A 193 -8.57 -12.22 -13.09
CA TYR A 193 -7.30 -12.80 -13.49
C TYR A 193 -7.46 -13.80 -14.63
N TYR A 194 -6.43 -13.91 -15.47
CA TYR A 194 -6.18 -15.06 -16.30
C TYR A 194 -5.20 -15.99 -15.60
N VAL A 195 -5.52 -17.29 -15.57
CA VAL A 195 -4.60 -18.35 -15.14
C VAL A 195 -3.98 -18.99 -16.38
N LEU A 196 -2.67 -19.19 -16.41
CA LEU A 196 -1.95 -19.87 -17.47
C LEU A 196 -1.22 -21.09 -16.90
N PHE A 197 -1.27 -22.19 -17.64
CA PHE A 197 -0.61 -23.45 -17.28
C PHE A 197 0.49 -23.74 -18.30
N ALA A 198 1.75 -23.72 -17.86
CA ALA A 198 2.90 -24.06 -18.68
C ALA A 198 3.50 -25.40 -18.21
N PRO A 199 3.27 -26.51 -18.94
CA PRO A 199 4.05 -27.72 -18.74
C PRO A 199 5.53 -27.45 -19.07
N GLU A 200 6.44 -28.31 -18.58
CA GLU A 200 7.90 -28.17 -18.80
C GLU A 200 8.32 -28.06 -20.28
N LEU A 201 7.45 -28.46 -21.21
CA LEU A 201 7.67 -28.43 -22.65
C LEU A 201 7.19 -27.13 -23.36
N GLY A 202 6.65 -26.14 -22.63
CA GLY A 202 6.35 -24.80 -23.15
C GLY A 202 4.99 -24.21 -22.75
N TYR A 203 4.79 -22.92 -23.05
CA TYR A 203 3.57 -22.17 -22.74
C TYR A 203 2.35 -22.70 -23.50
N ARG A 204 1.24 -22.95 -22.78
CA ARG A 204 -0.11 -23.02 -23.34
C ARG A 204 -1.02 -22.03 -22.61
N VAL A 205 -1.79 -21.27 -23.38
CA VAL A 205 -2.74 -20.28 -22.87
C VAL A 205 -4.13 -20.91 -22.86
N GLU A 206 -4.54 -21.46 -21.71
CA GLU A 206 -5.96 -21.75 -21.45
C GLU A 206 -6.47 -20.74 -20.42
N GLY A 207 -7.16 -19.69 -20.88
CA GLY A 207 -7.67 -18.65 -20.01
C GLY A 207 -9.10 -18.96 -19.54
N ALA A 208 -9.28 -19.16 -18.23
CA ALA A 208 -10.59 -19.07 -17.59
C ALA A 208 -10.66 -17.77 -16.76
N PRO A 209 -11.74 -16.97 -16.86
CA PRO A 209 -11.92 -15.83 -15.97
C PRO A 209 -12.17 -16.33 -14.54
N VAL A 210 -11.32 -15.92 -13.60
CA VAL A 210 -11.44 -16.29 -12.18
C VAL A 210 -11.45 -15.04 -11.31
N GLN A 211 -12.34 -15.03 -10.31
CA GLN A 211 -12.31 -14.04 -9.23
C GLN A 211 -11.48 -14.56 -8.05
N ALA A 212 -10.64 -13.70 -7.49
CA ALA A 212 -9.90 -14.02 -6.26
C ALA A 212 -10.88 -14.36 -5.12
N GLY A 213 -10.57 -15.42 -4.35
CA GLY A 213 -11.46 -15.95 -3.31
C GLY A 213 -12.39 -17.09 -3.75
N HIS A 214 -12.28 -17.56 -4.99
CA HIS A 214 -12.99 -18.73 -5.50
C HIS A 214 -12.04 -19.88 -5.86
N THR A 215 -12.50 -21.12 -5.68
CA THR A 215 -11.83 -22.32 -6.20
C THR A 215 -12.19 -22.50 -7.66
N THR A 216 -11.19 -22.65 -8.53
CA THR A 216 -11.40 -23.02 -9.93
C THR A 216 -11.02 -24.48 -10.12
N VAL A 217 -11.88 -25.25 -10.80
CA VAL A 217 -11.49 -26.55 -11.35
C VAL A 217 -10.75 -26.24 -12.66
N GLY A 218 -9.45 -26.53 -12.71
CA GLY A 218 -8.68 -26.42 -13.95
C GLY A 218 -9.30 -27.34 -15.00
N GLY A 219 -9.47 -26.84 -16.22
CA GLY A 219 -9.98 -27.66 -17.33
C GLY A 219 -9.10 -28.90 -17.55
N ASP A 220 -9.70 -29.96 -18.09
CA ASP A 220 -8.98 -31.15 -18.53
C ASP A 220 -7.91 -30.75 -19.55
N LEU A 221 -6.62 -30.96 -19.26
CA LEU A 221 -5.55 -30.76 -20.22
C LEU A 221 -5.77 -31.74 -21.39
N PRO A 222 -6.17 -31.33 -22.61
CA PRO A 222 -6.38 -32.28 -23.70
C PRO A 222 -5.01 -32.63 -24.30
N ASN A 223 -4.68 -33.93 -24.24
CA ASN A 223 -3.55 -34.69 -24.81
C ASN A 223 -2.15 -34.04 -24.99
N PRO A 224 -1.05 -34.79 -24.77
CA PRO A 224 0.28 -34.35 -25.15
C PRO A 224 0.31 -34.01 -26.64
N VAL A 225 0.76 -32.81 -26.97
CA VAL A 225 1.00 -32.40 -28.35
C VAL A 225 2.15 -33.27 -28.86
N SER A 226 1.82 -34.30 -29.63
CA SER A 226 2.82 -35.03 -30.40
C SER A 226 3.41 -34.05 -31.42
N PHE A 227 4.59 -33.51 -31.12
CA PHE A 227 5.42 -32.85 -32.13
C PHE A 227 5.88 -33.95 -33.08
N VAL A 228 5.27 -34.04 -34.26
CA VAL A 228 5.85 -34.77 -35.39
C VAL A 228 6.88 -33.81 -36.00
N PRO A 229 8.19 -34.04 -35.86
CA PRO A 229 9.17 -33.20 -36.53
C PRO A 229 9.03 -33.47 -38.03
N THR A 230 8.75 -32.43 -38.82
CA THR A 230 8.92 -32.53 -40.28
C THR A 230 10.41 -32.68 -40.56
N PRO A 231 10.85 -33.73 -41.29
CA PRO A 231 12.24 -33.82 -41.71
C PRO A 231 12.57 -32.67 -42.68
N MET A 232 13.76 -32.10 -42.52
CA MET A 232 14.32 -31.07 -43.41
C MET A 232 14.51 -31.58 -44.83
#